data_AF-R7QK29-F1
#
_entry.id   AF-R7QK29-F1
#
_cell.length_a   1.000
_cell.length_b   1.000
_cell.length_c   1.000
_cell.angle_alpha   90.00
_cell.angle_beta   90.00
_cell.angle_gamma   90.00
#
_symmetry.space_group_name_H-M   'P 1'
#
loop_
_entity.id
_entity.type
_entity.pdbx_description
1 polymer ?
#
loop_
_entity_poly.entity_id
_entity_poly.type
_entity_poly.pdbx_seq_one_letter_code
_entity_poly.pdbx_strand_id
1 'polypeptide(L)'
;MQEETADDTSDLGVASSSDEEGRQSDEDNVEQLDTRKHTRALMKEEMDATLGEADEEKDETPMEVKKRSNVKKKKKRRRPTFGVVDNPDKAFLDLSASGHLGYIPRSFQDIDGETLRFTWGLPVALWGRIDITGIAKEAARGLKLHAVPQISRCFVESDANGVTVVTEGSNICAIIEKGQGLIDFNRLLTNDMHGILERYGVEALRQSLIQELRAVFKANGIPVDIRHLSLIADYMTNEGSYRGFNRQSMNSTPSPFQKMTFETSIKFLTESALNGTYDDMKSPSAAVAMGQVYEGGTGSFELMERLR
;
A
#
# COMPACT_ATOMS: atom_id res chain seq x y z
N MET A 1 7.54 23.22 -75.11
CA MET A 1 7.84 21.82 -74.75
C MET A 1 7.01 21.55 -73.49
N GLN A 2 5.70 21.29 -73.60
CA GLN A 2 5.04 19.98 -73.89
C GLN A 2 5.60 18.87 -72.98
N GLU A 3 4.84 18.01 -72.30
CA GLU A 3 3.42 17.77 -71.94
C GLU A 3 3.52 16.57 -70.94
N GLU A 4 2.66 16.42 -69.91
CA GLU A 4 1.62 15.36 -69.80
C GLU A 4 2.07 13.93 -70.21
N THR A 5 1.74 12.79 -69.59
CA THR A 5 0.69 12.30 -68.66
C THR A 5 1.03 10.82 -68.34
N ALA A 6 0.65 10.28 -67.16
CA ALA A 6 -0.40 9.27 -66.92
C ALA A 6 0.09 7.85 -66.51
N ASP A 7 -0.64 7.36 -65.50
CA ASP A 7 -0.82 6.00 -65.00
C ASP A 7 -0.94 4.91 -66.08
N ASP A 8 -0.56 3.67 -65.72
CA ASP A 8 -1.54 2.59 -65.79
C ASP A 8 -1.24 1.40 -64.87
N THR A 9 -2.33 0.72 -64.49
CA THR A 9 -2.52 -0.16 -63.35
C THR A 9 -2.60 -1.65 -63.72
N SER A 10 -2.73 -2.52 -62.70
CA SER A 10 -3.17 -3.94 -62.71
C SER A 10 -2.07 -5.01 -62.98
N ASP A 11 -2.07 -6.24 -62.45
CA ASP A 11 -3.06 -6.98 -61.66
C ASP A 11 -2.42 -8.20 -60.97
N LEU A 12 -3.12 -8.70 -59.95
CA LEU A 12 -3.17 -9.99 -59.24
C LEU A 12 -2.38 -11.22 -59.79
N GLY A 13 -1.87 -12.06 -58.88
CA GLY A 13 -1.66 -13.49 -59.20
C GLY A 13 -0.75 -14.33 -58.30
N VAL A 14 -1.36 -14.97 -57.31
CA VAL A 14 -0.91 -16.03 -56.37
C VAL A 14 -0.28 -17.28 -57.02
N ALA A 15 0.75 -17.88 -56.37
CA ALA A 15 1.02 -19.34 -56.18
C ALA A 15 2.53 -19.59 -55.84
N SER A 16 2.92 -19.95 -54.62
CA SER A 16 2.99 -21.30 -53.99
C SER A 16 4.30 -22.10 -54.24
N SER A 17 5.08 -22.30 -53.17
CA SER A 17 5.83 -23.52 -52.82
C SER A 17 6.42 -23.29 -51.42
N SER A 18 5.85 -23.84 -50.34
CA SER A 18 6.13 -25.19 -49.79
C SER A 18 7.61 -25.39 -49.48
N ASP A 19 8.05 -25.99 -48.39
CA ASP A 19 7.52 -26.46 -47.10
C ASP A 19 8.81 -26.99 -46.43
N GLU A 20 9.14 -26.57 -45.21
CA GLU A 20 9.93 -27.32 -44.20
C GLU A 20 10.44 -26.35 -43.13
N GLU A 21 9.75 -26.31 -41.99
CA GLU A 21 10.32 -26.38 -40.65
C GLU A 21 9.19 -26.30 -39.61
N GLY A 22 8.56 -27.46 -39.39
CA GLY A 22 7.66 -27.68 -38.26
C GLY A 22 8.37 -28.54 -37.21
N ARG A 23 8.57 -27.98 -36.01
CA ARG A 23 8.51 -28.65 -34.68
C ARG A 23 9.17 -27.77 -33.62
N GLN A 24 8.42 -26.80 -33.09
CA GLN A 24 8.62 -26.19 -31.76
C GLN A 24 7.47 -25.21 -31.51
N SER A 25 6.28 -25.72 -31.20
CA SER A 25 5.14 -24.89 -30.78
C SER A 25 4.09 -25.77 -30.12
N ASP A 26 4.25 -26.03 -28.83
CA ASP A 26 3.17 -26.53 -27.96
C ASP A 26 3.49 -26.24 -26.47
N GLU A 27 4.77 -26.16 -26.08
CA GLU A 27 5.17 -25.85 -24.69
C GLU A 27 5.08 -24.35 -24.35
N ASP A 28 5.51 -23.45 -25.24
CA ASP A 28 5.51 -21.99 -25.00
C ASP A 28 4.10 -21.39 -24.90
N ASN A 29 3.10 -22.04 -25.48
CA ASN A 29 1.71 -21.58 -25.46
C ASN A 29 1.01 -21.96 -24.14
N VAL A 30 1.49 -22.99 -23.44
CA VAL A 30 0.98 -23.42 -22.13
C VAL A 30 1.50 -22.48 -21.03
N GLU A 31 2.77 -22.06 -21.10
CA GLU A 31 3.35 -21.12 -20.12
C GLU A 31 2.72 -19.71 -20.19
N GLN A 32 2.39 -19.22 -21.39
CA GLN A 32 1.71 -17.92 -21.56
C GLN A 32 0.23 -17.95 -21.10
N LEU A 33 -0.42 -19.12 -21.17
CA LEU A 33 -1.78 -19.31 -20.66
C LEU A 33 -1.82 -19.41 -19.13
N ASP A 34 -0.83 -20.06 -18.53
CA ASP A 34 -0.77 -20.26 -17.08
C ASP A 34 -0.32 -19.00 -16.33
N THR A 35 0.58 -18.20 -16.90
CA THR A 35 0.90 -16.86 -16.38
C THR A 35 -0.31 -15.92 -16.40
N ARG A 36 -1.14 -15.95 -17.46
CA ARG A 36 -2.40 -15.17 -17.54
C ARG A 36 -3.47 -15.65 -16.56
N LYS A 37 -3.56 -16.96 -16.29
CA LYS A 37 -4.48 -17.48 -15.26
C LYS A 37 -4.03 -17.08 -13.86
N HIS A 38 -2.72 -17.10 -13.60
CA HIS A 38 -2.13 -16.74 -12.31
C HIS A 38 -2.29 -15.23 -12.01
N THR A 39 -2.08 -14.36 -13.00
CA THR A 39 -2.31 -12.90 -12.81
C THR A 39 -3.78 -12.58 -12.60
N ARG A 40 -4.70 -13.28 -13.28
CA ARG A 40 -6.15 -13.13 -13.08
C ARG A 40 -6.62 -13.65 -11.71
N ALA A 41 -5.97 -14.69 -11.17
CA ALA A 41 -6.25 -15.19 -9.83
C ALA A 41 -5.80 -14.21 -8.74
N LEU A 42 -4.60 -13.64 -8.86
CA LEU A 42 -4.08 -12.63 -7.93
C LEU A 42 -4.93 -11.35 -7.93
N MET A 43 -5.33 -10.86 -9.12
CA MET A 43 -6.23 -9.71 -9.21
C MET A 43 -7.62 -9.99 -8.62
N LYS A 44 -8.10 -11.23 -8.67
CA LYS A 44 -9.39 -11.61 -8.09
C LYS A 44 -9.32 -11.72 -6.56
N GLU A 45 -8.24 -12.27 -6.02
CA GLU A 45 -8.00 -12.32 -4.57
C GLU A 45 -7.82 -10.94 -3.94
N GLU A 46 -7.12 -10.01 -4.61
CA GLU A 46 -6.99 -8.63 -4.13
C GLU A 46 -8.31 -7.85 -4.16
N MET A 47 -9.17 -8.12 -5.16
CA MET A 47 -10.48 -7.48 -5.29
C MET A 47 -11.52 -8.05 -4.30
N ASP A 48 -11.45 -9.34 -3.98
CA ASP A 48 -12.30 -9.96 -2.93
C ASP A 48 -11.86 -9.54 -1.51
N ALA A 49 -10.55 -9.32 -1.28
CA ALA A 49 -10.03 -8.83 0.00
C ALA A 49 -10.46 -7.38 0.32
N THR A 50 -10.61 -6.53 -0.70
CA THR A 50 -11.08 -5.15 -0.53
C THR A 50 -12.59 -5.04 -0.31
N LEU A 51 -13.36 -6.06 -0.70
CA LEU A 51 -14.82 -6.12 -0.48
C LEU A 51 -15.19 -6.74 0.89
N GLY A 52 -14.29 -7.52 1.51
CA GLY A 52 -14.54 -8.21 2.78
C GLY A 52 -14.46 -7.36 4.06
N GLU A 53 -13.97 -6.12 3.99
CA GLU A 53 -13.82 -5.23 5.16
C GLU A 53 -15.00 -4.25 5.36
N ALA A 54 -16.06 -4.37 4.55
CA ALA A 54 -17.23 -3.51 4.64
C ALA A 54 -18.43 -4.29 5.18
N ASP A 55 -18.42 -4.64 6.48
CA ASP A 55 -19.64 -4.81 7.29
C ASP A 55 -19.26 -5.15 8.74
N GLU A 56 -19.26 -4.15 9.62
CA GLU A 56 -19.58 -4.28 11.06
C GLU A 56 -19.72 -2.87 11.69
N GLU A 57 -20.90 -2.24 11.54
CA GLU A 57 -21.31 -1.15 12.44
C GLU A 57 -22.62 -1.54 13.14
N LYS A 58 -22.58 -1.52 14.47
CA LYS A 58 -23.70 -1.82 15.36
C LYS A 58 -24.58 -0.58 15.53
N ASP A 59 -25.87 -0.78 15.34
CA ASP A 59 -26.96 0.16 15.65
C ASP A 59 -26.90 0.69 17.09
N GLU A 60 -26.91 2.01 17.26
CA GLU A 60 -27.37 2.67 18.49
C GLU A 60 -28.60 3.53 18.17
N THR A 61 -29.72 3.24 18.85
CA THR A 61 -30.92 4.09 18.86
C THR A 61 -30.90 5.07 20.05
N PRO A 62 -31.57 6.23 19.96
CA PRO A 62 -31.28 7.38 20.81
C PRO A 62 -32.20 7.49 22.03
N MET A 63 -31.66 7.91 23.19
CA MET A 63 -32.49 8.42 24.29
C MET A 63 -31.88 9.60 25.07
N GLU A 64 -32.61 10.70 25.00
CA GLU A 64 -32.97 11.71 26.01
C GLU A 64 -31.90 12.45 26.85
N VAL A 65 -32.00 13.78 26.71
CA VAL A 65 -31.38 14.82 27.53
C VAL A 65 -32.01 14.91 28.93
N LYS A 66 -31.21 14.71 29.99
CA LYS A 66 -31.45 15.33 31.30
C LYS A 66 -30.16 15.82 31.97
N LYS A 67 -30.18 17.11 32.35
CA LYS A 67 -29.16 17.85 33.10
C LYS A 67 -29.02 17.31 34.54
N ARG A 68 -27.79 17.21 35.07
CA ARG A 68 -27.25 17.99 36.22
C ARG A 68 -26.07 17.31 36.96
N SER A 69 -25.11 18.18 37.32
CA SER A 69 -24.29 18.23 38.54
C SER A 69 -22.94 17.47 38.63
N ASN A 70 -21.90 18.29 38.77
CA ASN A 70 -20.57 18.01 39.32
C ASN A 70 -20.64 17.45 40.74
N VAL A 71 -19.97 16.31 41.00
CA VAL A 71 -19.35 15.98 42.30
C VAL A 71 -18.07 15.16 42.08
N LYS A 72 -16.91 15.69 42.47
CA LYS A 72 -15.65 14.96 42.65
C LYS A 72 -15.75 14.03 43.88
N LYS A 73 -15.50 12.72 43.75
CA LYS A 73 -15.00 11.87 44.87
C LYS A 73 -14.08 10.73 44.39
N LYS A 74 -13.04 10.49 45.20
CA LYS A 74 -11.89 9.57 45.04
C LYS A 74 -12.24 8.07 45.13
N LYS A 75 -11.46 7.27 44.38
CA LYS A 75 -11.01 5.85 44.54
C LYS A 75 -11.84 4.88 45.40
N LYS A 76 -12.22 3.74 44.79
CA LYS A 76 -12.13 2.39 45.40
C LYS A 76 -11.92 1.31 44.34
N ARG A 77 -10.84 0.54 44.49
CA ARG A 77 -10.47 -0.65 43.70
C ARG A 77 -11.54 -1.74 43.88
N ARG A 78 -11.99 -2.38 42.80
CA ARG A 78 -12.74 -3.65 42.82
C ARG A 78 -12.06 -4.65 41.88
N ARG A 79 -12.04 -5.91 42.33
CA ARG A 79 -11.22 -7.05 41.89
C ARG A 79 -11.62 -7.56 40.50
N PRO A 80 -10.70 -8.17 39.71
CA PRO A 80 -11.05 -8.84 38.47
C PRO A 80 -11.68 -10.21 38.76
N THR A 81 -12.72 -10.55 38.00
CA THR A 81 -13.37 -11.86 37.93
C THR A 81 -12.57 -12.79 37.03
N PHE A 82 -12.29 -14.01 37.52
CA PHE A 82 -11.65 -15.08 36.76
C PHE A 82 -12.66 -15.68 35.77
N GLY A 83 -12.33 -15.63 34.48
CA GLY A 83 -12.95 -16.45 33.44
C GLY A 83 -12.04 -17.64 33.13
N VAL A 84 -12.60 -18.84 33.23
CA VAL A 84 -12.00 -20.12 32.82
C VAL A 84 -12.57 -20.45 31.45
N VAL A 85 -11.71 -20.71 30.43
CA VAL A 85 -11.97 -21.67 29.33
C VAL A 85 -10.63 -22.15 28.71
N ASP A 86 -10.34 -23.42 28.97
CA ASP A 86 -10.01 -24.54 28.06
C ASP A 86 -9.21 -24.30 26.76
N ASN A 87 -7.88 -24.50 26.82
CA ASN A 87 -7.08 -25.27 25.84
C ASN A 87 -5.63 -25.43 26.35
N PRO A 88 -5.04 -26.64 26.44
CA PRO A 88 -3.74 -26.84 27.09
C PRO A 88 -2.50 -26.42 26.26
N ASP A 89 -2.65 -26.03 24.99
CA ASP A 89 -1.51 -25.74 24.09
C ASP A 89 -1.29 -24.24 23.80
N LYS A 90 -1.99 -23.34 24.49
CA LYS A 90 -1.75 -21.88 24.40
C LYS A 90 -1.69 -21.24 25.79
N ALA A 91 -0.73 -21.67 26.60
CA ALA A 91 -0.27 -20.90 27.75
C ALA A 91 1.01 -20.14 27.38
N PHE A 92 0.91 -19.22 26.41
CA PHE A 92 1.93 -18.18 26.28
C PHE A 92 1.72 -17.22 27.44
N LEU A 93 2.44 -17.49 28.51
CA LEU A 93 2.42 -16.74 29.75
C LEU A 93 2.98 -15.35 29.45
N ASP A 94 2.09 -14.38 29.22
CA ASP A 94 2.43 -12.96 29.20
C ASP A 94 2.95 -12.55 30.59
N LEU A 95 4.27 -12.76 30.77
CA LEU A 95 4.98 -12.67 32.03
C LEU A 95 5.44 -11.24 32.36
N SER A 96 4.83 -10.24 31.72
CA SER A 96 5.06 -8.83 32.01
C SER A 96 3.98 -8.26 32.95
N ALA A 97 2.81 -8.89 33.04
CA ALA A 97 1.67 -8.40 33.81
C ALA A 97 1.60 -8.90 35.27
N SER A 98 2.32 -9.98 35.62
CA SER A 98 2.35 -10.53 36.98
C SER A 98 3.68 -10.19 37.64
N GLY A 99 3.76 -8.99 38.21
CA GLY A 99 4.97 -8.41 38.78
C GLY A 99 5.62 -9.13 39.97
N HIS A 100 5.70 -10.46 40.05
CA HIS A 100 6.57 -11.26 40.93
C HIS A 100 6.72 -12.70 40.40
N LEU A 101 7.61 -12.92 39.42
CA LEU A 101 8.35 -14.18 39.29
C LEU A 101 9.83 -13.81 39.31
N GLY A 102 10.37 -13.76 40.53
CA GLY A 102 11.73 -13.32 40.80
C GLY A 102 12.74 -14.27 40.18
N TYR A 103 13.29 -13.90 39.04
CA TYR A 103 14.62 -14.34 38.67
C TYR A 103 15.61 -13.57 39.53
N ILE A 104 16.46 -14.27 40.28
CA ILE A 104 17.54 -13.63 41.03
C ILE A 104 18.80 -13.73 40.18
N PRO A 105 19.26 -12.64 39.54
CA PRO A 105 20.57 -12.64 38.90
C PRO A 105 21.63 -12.84 39.99
N ARG A 106 22.44 -13.89 39.89
CA ARG A 106 23.49 -14.21 40.87
C ARG A 106 24.86 -13.70 40.43
N SER A 107 25.19 -13.86 39.16
CA SER A 107 26.47 -13.39 38.62
C SER A 107 26.39 -13.29 37.10
N PHE A 108 27.09 -12.29 36.57
CA PHE A 108 27.44 -12.15 35.17
C PHE A 108 28.95 -12.04 35.12
N GLN A 109 29.60 -12.96 34.40
CA GLN A 109 31.04 -12.95 34.18
C GLN A 109 31.29 -13.04 32.69
N ASP A 110 31.96 -12.01 32.17
CA ASP A 110 32.64 -12.07 30.88
C ASP A 110 34.04 -12.61 31.15
N ILE A 111 34.35 -13.77 30.57
CA ILE A 111 35.59 -14.49 30.87
C ILE A 111 36.69 -14.02 29.91
N ASP A 112 36.40 -13.99 28.61
CA ASP A 112 37.39 -13.72 27.54
C ASP A 112 36.79 -12.95 26.34
N GLY A 113 35.60 -12.35 26.46
CA GLY A 113 34.88 -11.71 25.34
C GLY A 113 34.20 -12.69 24.37
N GLU A 114 34.54 -13.98 24.42
CA GLU A 114 33.93 -15.05 23.61
C GLU A 114 32.81 -15.80 24.36
N THR A 115 32.93 -15.97 25.67
CA THR A 115 31.97 -16.73 26.48
C THR A 115 31.45 -15.91 27.65
N LEU A 116 30.14 -15.70 27.64
CA LEU A 116 29.41 -15.07 28.74
C LEU A 116 28.83 -16.15 29.66
N ARG A 117 29.16 -16.10 30.95
CA ARG A 117 28.57 -16.95 31.98
C ARG A 117 27.63 -16.12 32.84
N PHE A 118 26.33 -16.43 32.76
CA PHE A 118 25.32 -15.87 33.66
C PHE A 118 24.69 -16.96 34.51
N THR A 119 24.51 -16.66 35.80
CA THR A 119 23.84 -17.55 36.75
C THR A 119 22.58 -16.86 37.27
N TRP A 120 21.44 -17.54 37.16
CA TRP A 120 20.17 -17.06 37.71
C TRP A 120 19.48 -18.12 38.56
N GLY A 121 18.70 -17.69 39.55
CA GLY A 121 17.85 -18.56 40.35
C GLY A 121 16.39 -18.49 39.90
N LEU A 122 15.75 -19.66 39.72
CA LEU A 122 14.32 -19.78 39.43
C LEU A 122 13.56 -20.27 40.67
N PRO A 123 12.37 -19.73 40.99
CA PRO A 123 11.55 -20.22 42.08
C PRO A 123 11.13 -21.68 41.89
N VAL A 124 11.24 -22.44 42.97
CA VAL A 124 10.79 -23.83 43.18
C VAL A 124 9.37 -24.11 42.63
N ALA A 125 8.48 -23.12 42.64
CA ALA A 125 7.11 -23.25 42.16
C ALA A 125 6.99 -23.49 40.64
N LEU A 126 8.06 -23.20 39.87
CA LEU A 126 8.16 -23.47 38.43
C LEU A 126 8.72 -24.87 38.12
N TRP A 127 8.75 -25.80 39.10
CA TRP A 127 9.25 -27.15 38.88
C TRP A 127 8.36 -27.91 37.87
N GLY A 128 8.83 -27.97 36.63
CA GLY A 128 8.26 -28.68 35.50
C GLY A 128 9.32 -28.86 34.40
N ARG A 129 8.96 -29.49 33.27
CA ARG A 129 9.85 -29.61 32.10
C ARG A 129 9.91 -28.27 31.35
N ILE A 130 10.68 -27.33 31.86
CA ILE A 130 10.92 -26.05 31.17
C ILE A 130 12.08 -26.25 30.18
N ASP A 131 11.82 -26.01 28.90
CA ASP A 131 12.88 -25.97 27.89
C ASP A 131 13.58 -24.61 27.91
N ILE A 132 14.58 -24.49 28.80
CA ILE A 132 15.42 -23.29 28.91
C ILE A 132 16.18 -23.05 27.61
N THR A 133 16.52 -24.11 26.86
CA THR A 133 17.26 -23.95 25.60
C THR A 133 16.37 -23.36 24.52
N GLY A 134 15.09 -23.75 24.46
CA GLY A 134 14.07 -23.16 23.60
C GLY A 134 13.86 -21.69 23.91
N ILE A 135 13.65 -21.36 25.19
CA ILE A 135 13.45 -19.97 25.65
C ILE A 135 14.69 -19.11 25.37
N ALA A 136 15.89 -19.63 25.66
CA ALA A 136 17.14 -18.91 25.40
C ALA A 136 17.36 -18.70 23.89
N LYS A 137 17.05 -19.69 23.05
CA LYS A 137 17.12 -19.54 21.58
C LYS A 137 16.12 -18.51 21.06
N GLU A 138 14.90 -18.49 21.59
CA GLU A 138 13.88 -17.51 21.22
C GLU A 138 14.26 -16.10 21.67
N ALA A 139 14.71 -15.95 22.92
CA ALA A 139 15.23 -14.69 23.44
C ALA A 139 16.45 -14.18 22.67
N ALA A 140 17.37 -15.07 22.29
CA ALA A 140 18.54 -14.73 21.49
C ALA A 140 18.16 -14.27 20.07
N ARG A 141 17.14 -14.88 19.44
CA ARG A 141 16.62 -14.44 18.13
C ARG A 141 15.95 -13.07 18.19
N GLY A 142 15.30 -12.73 19.30
CA GLY A 142 14.67 -11.42 19.51
C GLY A 142 15.63 -10.31 19.92
N LEU A 143 16.84 -10.65 20.38
CA LEU A 143 17.81 -9.68 20.89
C LEU A 143 18.48 -8.91 19.74
N LYS A 144 18.19 -7.61 19.65
CA LYS A 144 18.86 -6.68 18.74
C LYS A 144 19.97 -5.95 19.49
N LEU A 145 21.24 -6.24 19.19
CA LEU A 145 22.40 -5.60 19.85
C LEU A 145 22.55 -4.13 19.44
N HIS A 146 22.61 -3.88 18.13
CA HIS A 146 22.59 -2.54 17.56
C HIS A 146 21.74 -2.56 16.30
N ALA A 147 20.63 -1.80 16.30
CA ALA A 147 19.71 -1.77 15.19
C ALA A 147 19.14 -0.36 15.04
N VAL A 148 18.93 0.03 13.79
CA VAL A 148 18.17 1.23 13.44
C VAL A 148 16.70 0.82 13.31
N PRO A 149 15.74 1.56 13.92
CA PRO A 149 14.33 1.26 13.76
C PRO A 149 13.93 1.27 12.28
N GLN A 150 13.05 0.34 11.88
CA GLN A 150 12.52 0.21 10.51
C GLN A 150 13.54 -0.14 9.41
N ILE A 151 14.80 -0.44 9.76
CA ILE A 151 15.79 -0.99 8.83
C ILE A 151 16.17 -2.39 9.29
N SER A 152 15.96 -3.38 8.44
CA SER A 152 16.22 -4.80 8.75
C SER A 152 17.61 -5.22 8.31
N ARG A 153 17.99 -4.89 7.08
CA ARG A 153 19.28 -5.24 6.48
C ARG A 153 19.80 -4.10 5.62
N CYS A 154 21.10 -4.07 5.45
CA CYS A 154 21.80 -3.09 4.64
C CYS A 154 22.93 -3.82 3.92
N PHE A 155 23.03 -3.63 2.62
CA PHE A 155 24.09 -4.22 1.81
C PHE A 155 24.60 -3.20 0.79
N VAL A 156 25.81 -3.45 0.31
CA VAL A 156 26.52 -2.55 -0.59
C VAL A 156 26.53 -3.20 -1.97
N GLU A 157 26.00 -2.48 -2.95
CA GLU A 157 26.08 -2.85 -4.36
C GLU A 157 27.13 -1.96 -5.04
N SER A 158 27.89 -2.55 -5.95
CA SER A 158 28.92 -1.85 -6.71
C SER A 158 28.59 -1.96 -8.18
N ASP A 159 28.05 -0.87 -8.72
CA ASP A 159 27.70 -0.75 -10.13
C ASP A 159 28.76 0.03 -10.90
N ALA A 160 28.69 -0.01 -12.23
CA ALA A 160 29.54 0.80 -13.10
C ALA A 160 29.46 2.32 -12.82
N ASN A 161 28.38 2.79 -12.21
CA ASN A 161 28.12 4.20 -11.87
C ASN A 161 28.53 4.59 -10.44
N GLY A 162 29.09 3.66 -9.65
CA GLY A 162 29.56 3.90 -8.29
C GLY A 162 29.09 2.87 -7.28
N VAL A 163 29.39 3.16 -6.01
CA VAL A 163 28.99 2.32 -4.86
C VAL A 163 27.66 2.83 -4.32
N THR A 164 26.65 1.97 -4.31
CA THR A 164 25.31 2.24 -3.76
C THR A 164 25.09 1.40 -2.51
N VAL A 165 24.36 1.96 -1.55
CA VAL A 165 23.98 1.25 -0.33
C VAL A 165 22.47 1.04 -0.39
N VAL A 166 22.05 -0.22 -0.34
CA VAL A 166 20.65 -0.60 -0.42
C VAL A 166 20.20 -1.09 0.95
N THR A 167 19.10 -0.54 1.44
CA THR A 167 18.52 -0.88 2.74
C THR A 167 17.19 -1.59 2.57
N GLU A 168 17.02 -2.71 3.26
CA GLU A 168 15.71 -3.33 3.45
C GLU A 168 14.98 -2.59 4.58
N GLY A 169 13.99 -1.79 4.19
CA GLY A 169 13.24 -0.92 5.09
C GLY A 169 13.62 0.55 4.91
N SER A 170 12.70 1.43 5.31
CA SER A 170 12.82 2.88 5.12
C SER A 170 12.85 3.57 6.49
N ASN A 171 13.90 4.34 6.73
CA ASN A 171 13.95 5.31 7.81
C ASN A 171 14.86 6.47 7.41
N ILE A 172 14.30 7.39 6.63
CA ILE A 172 15.03 8.53 6.06
C ILE A 172 15.68 9.38 7.17
N CYS A 173 14.99 9.59 8.29
CA CYS A 173 15.50 10.35 9.42
C CYS A 173 16.76 9.73 10.03
N ALA A 174 16.73 8.43 10.31
CA ALA A 174 17.88 7.74 10.89
C ALA A 174 19.07 7.65 9.91
N ILE A 175 18.79 7.51 8.61
CA ILE A 175 19.82 7.53 7.57
C ILE A 175 20.49 8.90 7.50
N ILE A 176 19.74 9.99 7.57
CA ILE A 176 20.29 11.35 7.56
C ILE A 176 21.14 11.61 8.81
N GLU A 177 20.72 11.15 9.98
CA GLU A 177 21.46 11.35 11.24
C GLU A 177 22.78 10.56 11.27
N LYS A 178 22.74 9.27 10.90
CA LYS A 178 23.90 8.38 10.99
C LYS A 178 24.80 8.40 9.76
N GLY A 179 24.28 8.81 8.61
CA GLY A 179 24.98 8.81 7.32
C GLY A 179 25.76 10.09 7.01
N GLN A 180 25.85 11.05 7.93
CA GLN A 180 26.55 12.31 7.69
C GLN A 180 28.03 12.07 7.36
N GLY A 181 28.47 12.61 6.22
CA GLY A 181 29.85 12.45 5.73
C GLY A 181 30.14 11.09 5.07
N LEU A 182 29.17 10.17 5.05
CA LEU A 182 29.29 8.85 4.42
C LEU A 182 28.39 8.69 3.19
N ILE A 183 27.23 9.35 3.19
CA ILE A 183 26.19 9.20 2.15
C ILE A 183 25.90 10.56 1.52
N ASP A 184 25.76 10.60 0.19
CA ASP A 184 25.25 11.78 -0.52
C ASP A 184 23.72 11.79 -0.49
N PHE A 185 23.16 12.68 0.34
CA PHE A 185 21.71 12.79 0.51
C PHE A 185 20.97 13.32 -0.72
N ASN A 186 21.65 14.00 -1.66
CA ASN A 186 21.01 14.52 -2.87
C ASN A 186 20.65 13.41 -3.87
N ARG A 187 21.23 12.22 -3.69
CA ARG A 187 21.01 11.05 -4.54
C ARG A 187 20.26 9.93 -3.80
N LEU A 188 19.68 10.24 -2.65
CA LEU A 188 18.88 9.29 -1.88
C LEU A 188 17.57 9.01 -2.61
N LEU A 189 17.33 7.73 -2.91
CA LEU A 189 16.10 7.23 -3.49
C LEU A 189 15.43 6.27 -2.50
N THR A 190 14.10 6.27 -2.47
CA THR A 190 13.32 5.38 -1.63
C THR A 190 11.99 5.08 -2.29
N ASN A 191 11.48 3.87 -2.05
CA ASN A 191 10.14 3.45 -2.47
C ASN A 191 9.06 3.83 -1.45
N ASP A 192 9.44 4.42 -0.32
CA ASP A 192 8.52 4.91 0.72
C ASP A 192 7.97 6.29 0.37
N MET A 193 6.83 6.29 -0.31
CA MET A 193 6.12 7.49 -0.75
C MET A 193 5.69 8.41 0.40
N HIS A 194 5.25 7.82 1.52
CA HIS A 194 4.85 8.60 2.69
C HIS A 194 6.05 9.30 3.32
N GLY A 195 7.18 8.59 3.48
CA GLY A 195 8.42 9.19 3.98
C GLY A 195 8.92 10.33 3.09
N ILE A 196 8.77 10.21 1.76
CA ILE A 196 9.12 11.29 0.82
C ILE A 196 8.22 12.51 1.02
N LEU A 197 6.90 12.31 1.09
CA LEU A 197 5.95 13.40 1.28
C LEU A 197 6.24 14.18 2.57
N GLU A 198 6.49 13.49 3.67
CA GLU A 198 6.75 14.10 4.97
C GLU A 198 8.07 14.89 5.01
N ARG A 199 9.10 14.43 4.29
CA ARG A 199 10.44 15.02 4.39
C ARG A 199 10.82 15.97 3.27
N TYR A 200 10.46 15.63 2.03
CA TYR A 200 10.83 16.35 0.82
C TYR A 200 9.65 17.06 0.16
N GLY A 201 8.41 16.75 0.58
CA GLY A 201 7.20 17.43 0.11
C GLY A 201 6.58 16.81 -1.14
N VAL A 202 5.50 17.43 -1.59
CA VAL A 202 4.60 16.85 -2.60
C VAL A 202 5.23 16.72 -4.00
N GLU A 203 6.11 17.64 -4.41
CA GLU A 203 6.72 17.53 -5.75
C GLU A 203 7.80 16.45 -5.82
N ALA A 204 8.52 16.21 -4.73
CA ALA A 204 9.43 15.08 -4.63
C ALA A 204 8.65 13.75 -4.68
N LEU A 205 7.50 13.69 -3.99
CA LEU A 205 6.58 12.56 -4.08
C LEU A 205 6.10 12.33 -5.52
N ARG A 206 5.59 13.37 -6.19
CA ARG A 206 5.09 13.30 -7.57
C ARG A 206 6.14 12.75 -8.53
N GLN A 207 7.36 13.26 -8.44
CA GLN A 207 8.47 12.78 -9.26
C GLN A 207 8.86 11.32 -8.94
N SER A 208 8.83 10.94 -7.66
CA SER A 208 9.13 9.58 -7.22
C SER A 208 8.06 8.58 -7.69
N LEU A 209 6.79 8.96 -7.66
CA LEU A 209 5.69 8.15 -8.21
C LEU A 209 5.87 7.86 -9.69
N ILE A 210 6.24 8.87 -10.49
CA ILE A 210 6.50 8.68 -11.93
C ILE A 210 7.65 7.68 -12.14
N GLN A 211 8.71 7.77 -11.33
CA GLN A 211 9.86 6.87 -11.43
C GLN A 211 9.51 5.43 -11.04
N GLU A 212 8.80 5.22 -9.94
CA GLU A 212 8.36 3.90 -9.50
C GLU A 212 7.38 3.25 -10.48
N LEU A 213 6.35 3.98 -10.92
CA LEU A 213 5.40 3.47 -11.92
C LEU A 213 6.13 3.08 -13.21
N ARG A 214 7.08 3.92 -13.66
CA ARG A 214 7.90 3.60 -14.83
C ARG A 214 8.76 2.36 -14.61
N ALA A 215 9.34 2.19 -13.42
CA ALA A 215 10.16 1.02 -13.09
C ALA A 215 9.34 -0.27 -13.14
N VAL A 216 8.12 -0.26 -12.60
CA VAL A 216 7.19 -1.41 -12.63
C VAL A 216 6.82 -1.80 -14.07
N PHE A 217 6.39 -0.84 -14.91
CA PHE A 217 6.03 -1.16 -16.30
C PHE A 217 7.24 -1.60 -17.12
N LYS A 218 8.41 -1.00 -16.89
CA LYS A 218 9.67 -1.38 -17.55
C LYS A 218 10.09 -2.80 -17.20
N ALA A 219 9.96 -3.22 -15.95
CA ALA A 219 10.27 -4.59 -15.52
C ALA A 219 9.38 -5.64 -16.21
N ASN A 220 8.14 -5.27 -16.54
CA ASN A 220 7.19 -6.12 -17.27
C ASN A 220 7.30 -6.01 -18.81
N GLY A 221 8.23 -5.20 -19.34
CA GLY A 221 8.40 -5.01 -20.77
C GLY A 221 7.26 -4.23 -21.45
N ILE A 222 6.44 -3.50 -20.68
CA ILE A 222 5.30 -2.73 -21.19
C ILE A 222 5.74 -1.28 -21.44
N PRO A 223 5.83 -0.82 -22.70
CA PRO A 223 6.16 0.57 -22.98
C PRO A 223 4.96 1.47 -22.67
N VAL A 224 5.13 2.39 -21.72
CA VAL A 224 4.12 3.41 -21.37
C VAL A 224 4.73 4.80 -21.53
N ASP A 225 4.02 5.70 -22.21
CA ASP A 225 4.43 7.09 -22.37
C ASP A 225 4.39 7.83 -21.02
N ILE A 226 5.42 8.63 -20.75
CA ILE A 226 5.53 9.41 -19.51
C ILE A 226 4.38 10.40 -19.33
N ARG A 227 3.71 10.84 -20.40
CA ARG A 227 2.54 11.73 -20.32
C ARG A 227 1.39 11.09 -19.54
N HIS A 228 1.18 9.78 -19.69
CA HIS A 228 0.16 9.06 -18.92
C HIS A 228 0.53 8.97 -17.44
N LEU A 229 1.79 8.63 -17.17
CA LEU A 229 2.30 8.49 -15.80
C LEU A 229 2.31 9.83 -15.06
N SER A 230 2.66 10.92 -15.74
CA SER A 230 2.62 12.26 -15.15
C SER A 230 1.19 12.65 -14.79
N LEU A 231 0.22 12.44 -15.68
CA LEU A 231 -1.17 12.77 -15.39
C LEU A 231 -1.71 12.01 -14.18
N ILE A 232 -1.36 10.72 -14.06
CA ILE A 232 -1.72 9.89 -12.90
C ILE A 232 -1.09 10.46 -11.62
N ALA A 233 0.22 10.74 -11.65
CA ALA A 233 0.93 11.29 -10.49
C ALA A 233 0.35 12.66 -10.07
N ASP A 234 0.11 13.54 -11.04
CA ASP A 234 -0.47 14.88 -10.82
C ASP A 234 -1.85 14.77 -10.17
N TYR A 235 -2.68 13.82 -10.63
CA TYR A 235 -4.00 13.56 -10.04
C TYR A 235 -3.89 13.01 -8.61
N MET A 236 -2.96 12.10 -8.35
CA MET A 236 -2.73 11.52 -7.01
C MET A 236 -2.21 12.55 -5.99
N THR A 237 -1.59 13.64 -6.46
CA THR A 237 -0.97 14.67 -5.62
C THR A 237 -1.63 16.05 -5.68
N ASN A 238 -2.74 16.20 -6.39
CA ASN A 238 -3.38 17.48 -6.69
C ASN A 238 -3.77 18.31 -5.45
N GLU A 239 -4.08 17.66 -4.34
CA GLU A 239 -4.46 18.29 -3.07
C GLU A 239 -3.30 18.42 -2.07
N GLY A 240 -2.06 18.27 -2.53
CA GLY A 240 -0.88 18.39 -1.66
C GLY A 240 -0.66 17.19 -0.73
N SER A 241 -1.43 16.11 -0.90
CA SER A 241 -1.37 14.87 -0.12
C SER A 241 -1.22 13.67 -1.05
N TYR A 242 -0.80 12.52 -0.52
CA TYR A 242 -0.71 11.27 -1.28
C TYR A 242 -2.06 10.55 -1.28
N ARG A 243 -2.71 10.43 -2.43
CA ARG A 243 -4.01 9.78 -2.58
C ARG A 243 -3.99 8.66 -3.59
N GLY A 244 -4.67 7.57 -3.24
CA GLY A 244 -4.86 6.44 -4.13
C GLY A 244 -6.12 6.59 -4.99
N PHE A 245 -6.40 5.56 -5.78
CA PHE A 245 -7.66 5.41 -6.51
C PHE A 245 -8.58 4.46 -5.75
N ASN A 246 -9.19 4.95 -4.66
CA ASN A 246 -10.04 4.14 -3.77
C ASN A 246 -11.22 4.95 -3.20
N ARG A 247 -12.14 4.28 -2.48
CA ARG A 247 -13.30 4.90 -1.82
C ARG A 247 -12.96 6.15 -1.03
N GLN A 248 -11.93 6.02 -0.19
CA GLN A 248 -11.51 7.07 0.73
C GLN A 248 -11.12 8.35 -0.05
N SER A 249 -10.47 8.16 -1.19
CA SER A 249 -10.01 9.24 -2.06
C SER A 249 -11.17 9.82 -2.88
N MET A 250 -12.13 8.98 -3.30
CA MET A 250 -13.35 9.42 -4.02
C MET A 250 -14.24 10.35 -3.18
N ASN A 251 -14.18 10.28 -1.85
CA ASN A 251 -14.91 11.20 -0.95
C ASN A 251 -14.60 12.68 -1.22
N SER A 252 -13.40 12.99 -1.72
CA SER A 252 -12.99 14.36 -2.05
C SER A 252 -13.62 14.92 -3.33
N THR A 253 -14.20 14.05 -4.17
CA THR A 253 -14.81 14.45 -5.45
C THR A 253 -15.99 15.41 -5.22
N PRO A 254 -16.14 16.48 -6.00
CA PRO A 254 -17.23 17.42 -5.80
C PRO A 254 -18.61 16.85 -6.18
N SER A 255 -18.71 16.02 -7.21
CA SER A 255 -19.99 15.49 -7.75
C SER A 255 -20.56 14.34 -6.90
N PRO A 256 -21.73 14.52 -6.24
CA PRO A 256 -22.43 13.44 -5.55
C PRO A 256 -22.80 12.25 -6.43
N PHE A 257 -23.27 12.46 -7.67
CA PHE A 257 -23.61 11.37 -8.57
C PHE A 257 -22.38 10.58 -8.99
N GLN A 258 -21.23 11.23 -9.18
CA GLN A 258 -19.97 10.53 -9.44
C GLN A 258 -19.57 9.62 -8.27
N LYS A 259 -19.80 10.05 -7.02
CA LYS A 259 -19.58 9.20 -5.84
C LYS A 259 -20.56 8.03 -5.79
N MET A 260 -21.84 8.30 -5.98
CA MET A 260 -22.90 7.28 -5.89
C MET A 260 -22.77 6.19 -6.98
N THR A 261 -22.30 6.55 -8.16
CA THR A 261 -22.10 5.62 -9.29
C THR A 261 -20.81 4.80 -9.18
N PHE A 262 -19.90 5.16 -8.27
CA PHE A 262 -18.68 4.39 -8.02
C PHE A 262 -18.95 3.21 -7.08
N GLU A 263 -19.29 3.49 -5.81
CA GLU A 263 -19.64 2.46 -4.82
C GLU A 263 -20.39 3.07 -3.61
N THR A 264 -20.97 2.23 -2.75
CA THR A 264 -21.65 2.65 -1.50
C THR A 264 -22.74 3.71 -1.71
N SER A 265 -23.55 3.57 -2.77
CA SER A 265 -24.47 4.61 -3.26
C SER A 265 -25.41 5.17 -2.19
N ILE A 266 -26.00 4.31 -1.36
CA ILE A 266 -26.95 4.74 -0.30
C ILE A 266 -26.26 5.64 0.72
N LYS A 267 -25.01 5.33 1.10
CA LYS A 267 -24.24 6.14 2.06
C LYS A 267 -23.97 7.54 1.52
N PHE A 268 -23.52 7.64 0.28
CA PHE A 268 -23.29 8.96 -0.34
C PHE A 268 -24.59 9.73 -0.58
N LEU A 269 -25.68 9.03 -0.88
CA LEU A 269 -27.00 9.63 -1.02
C LEU A 269 -27.51 10.20 0.30
N THR A 270 -27.42 9.44 1.39
CA THR A 270 -27.86 9.92 2.72
C THR A 270 -26.99 11.07 3.19
N GLU A 271 -25.66 10.98 3.05
CA GLU A 271 -24.75 12.07 3.40
C GLU A 271 -25.04 13.34 2.58
N SER A 272 -25.28 13.20 1.28
CA SER A 272 -25.62 14.31 0.39
C SER A 272 -26.96 14.95 0.75
N ALA A 273 -27.97 14.13 1.05
CA ALA A 273 -29.29 14.61 1.48
C ALA A 273 -29.25 15.31 2.84
N LEU A 274 -28.46 14.80 3.79
CA LEU A 274 -28.26 15.41 5.11
C LEU A 274 -27.51 16.74 5.04
N ASN A 275 -26.50 16.81 4.17
CA ASN A 275 -25.68 18.02 4.00
C ASN A 275 -26.31 19.04 3.03
N GLY A 276 -27.39 18.69 2.34
CA GLY A 276 -28.02 19.54 1.33
C GLY A 276 -27.11 19.84 0.14
N THR A 277 -26.26 18.89 -0.26
CA THR A 277 -25.35 19.06 -1.40
C THR A 277 -26.13 19.06 -2.72
N TYR A 278 -25.62 19.78 -3.71
CA TYR A 278 -26.15 19.77 -5.08
C TYR A 278 -25.06 19.25 -6.03
N ASP A 279 -25.48 18.62 -7.12
CA ASP A 279 -24.61 18.21 -8.21
C ASP A 279 -24.76 19.19 -9.38
N ASP A 280 -23.65 19.67 -9.94
CA ASP A 280 -23.65 20.56 -11.09
C ASP A 280 -23.73 19.82 -12.43
N MET A 281 -23.81 18.47 -12.40
CA MET A 281 -23.95 17.57 -13.54
C MET A 281 -22.79 17.68 -14.56
N LYS A 282 -21.67 18.26 -14.17
CA LYS A 282 -20.49 18.43 -15.05
C LYS A 282 -19.64 17.18 -15.15
N SER A 283 -19.71 16.28 -14.16
CA SER A 283 -18.96 15.03 -14.24
C SER A 283 -19.54 14.12 -15.32
N PRO A 284 -18.72 13.33 -16.04
CA PRO A 284 -19.23 12.41 -17.05
C PRO A 284 -20.28 11.44 -16.49
N SER A 285 -20.05 10.94 -15.27
CA SER A 285 -20.97 10.02 -14.59
C SER A 285 -22.31 10.69 -14.26
N ALA A 286 -22.29 11.94 -13.79
CA ALA A 286 -23.53 12.67 -13.48
C ALA A 286 -24.32 13.01 -14.75
N ALA A 287 -23.64 13.46 -15.81
CA ALA A 287 -24.26 13.74 -17.10
C ALA A 287 -24.98 12.51 -17.65
N VAL A 288 -24.33 11.35 -17.65
CA VAL A 288 -24.93 10.08 -18.11
C VAL A 288 -26.11 9.68 -17.22
N ALA A 289 -25.98 9.78 -15.89
CA ALA A 289 -27.05 9.42 -14.96
C ALA A 289 -28.32 10.26 -15.18
N MET A 290 -28.15 11.54 -15.55
CA MET A 290 -29.25 12.48 -15.80
C MET A 290 -29.68 12.58 -17.26
N GLY A 291 -29.03 11.84 -18.17
CA GLY A 291 -29.30 11.89 -19.62
C GLY A 291 -28.90 13.21 -20.29
N GLN A 292 -27.94 13.94 -19.72
CA GLN A 292 -27.37 15.17 -20.29
C GLN A 292 -26.16 14.86 -21.19
N VAL A 293 -25.86 15.78 -22.11
CA VAL A 293 -24.64 15.71 -22.93
C VAL A 293 -23.45 16.11 -22.06
N TYR A 294 -22.41 15.29 -22.02
CA TYR A 294 -21.19 15.59 -21.27
C TYR A 294 -20.37 16.72 -21.93
N GLU A 295 -19.89 17.67 -21.14
CA GLU A 295 -19.11 18.85 -21.57
C GLU A 295 -17.64 18.53 -21.93
N GLY A 296 -17.39 17.37 -22.54
CA GLY A 296 -16.07 16.94 -23.00
C GLY A 296 -16.06 16.54 -24.48
N GLY A 297 -14.91 16.65 -25.13
CA GLY A 297 -14.78 16.33 -26.55
C GLY A 297 -15.69 17.22 -27.42
N THR A 298 -16.63 16.62 -28.14
CA THR A 298 -17.58 17.35 -29.00
C THR A 298 -18.63 18.15 -28.22
N GLY A 299 -18.88 17.81 -26.95
CA GLY A 299 -19.80 18.55 -26.08
C GLY A 299 -19.16 19.75 -25.38
N SER A 300 -17.86 20.02 -25.59
CA SER A 300 -17.13 21.09 -24.93
C SER A 300 -17.41 22.50 -25.50
N PHE A 301 -18.21 22.60 -26.55
CA PHE A 301 -18.59 23.85 -27.19
C PHE A 301 -20.02 23.80 -27.70
N GLU A 302 -20.65 24.96 -27.82
CA GLU A 302 -21.98 25.11 -28.41
C GLU A 302 -21.89 25.57 -29.87
N LEU A 303 -22.85 25.14 -30.67
CA LEU A 303 -23.01 25.59 -32.05
C LEU A 303 -24.19 26.55 -32.11
N MET A 304 -23.93 27.78 -32.57
CA MET A 304 -24.98 28.75 -32.84
C MET A 304 -25.11 28.96 -34.34
N GLU A 305 -26.33 28.86 -34.86
CA GLU A 305 -26.64 29.24 -36.22
C GLU A 305 -26.76 30.76 -36.34
N ARG A 306 -26.11 31.33 -37.35
CA ARG A 306 -26.23 32.76 -37.64
C ARG A 306 -27.52 33.03 -38.41
N LEU A 307 -28.54 33.54 -37.73
CA LEU A 307 -29.78 34.00 -38.36
C LEU A 307 -29.50 35.17 -39.32
N ARG A 308 -30.05 35.09 -40.53
CA ARG A 308 -29.94 36.11 -41.58
C ARG A 308 -30.99 37.21 -41.43
#